data_AF-A0A0F7G1F5-F1
#
_entry.id   AF-A0A0F7G1F5-F1
#
_cell.length_a   1.000
_cell.length_b   1.000
_cell.length_c   1.000
_cell.angle_alpha   90.00
_cell.angle_beta   90.00
_cell.angle_gamma   90.00
#
_symmetry.space_group_name_H-M   'P 1'
#
loop_
_entity.id
_entity.type
_entity.pdbx_description
1 polymer ?
#
loop_
_entity_poly.entity_id
_entity_poly.type
_entity_poly.pdbx_seq_one_letter_code
_entity_poly.pdbx_strand_id
1 'polypeptide(L)' 'MTNDQGAPLGWFHAVKTRDAVAQTRDGWPYFEANPRGTDQTGTMLYEIRFGDGEWMLAVESDLLRRES' A
#
# COMPACT_ATOMS: atom_id res chain seq x y z
N MET A 1 -4.51 21.76 -5.69
CA MET A 1 -5.18 21.34 -4.44
C MET A 1 -4.31 20.26 -3.83
N THR A 2 -3.51 20.60 -2.82
CA THR A 2 -2.76 19.60 -2.05
C THR A 2 -3.77 18.97 -1.09
N ASN A 3 -4.22 17.74 -1.37
CA ASN A 3 -5.07 17.00 -0.45
C ASN A 3 -4.28 16.82 0.85
N ASP A 4 -4.73 17.50 1.91
CA ASP A 4 -4.18 17.44 3.25
C ASP A 4 -4.57 16.09 3.88
N GLN A 5 -3.96 15.01 3.39
CA GLN A 5 -4.27 13.64 3.81
C GLN A 5 -3.64 13.28 5.16
N GLY A 6 -3.51 14.21 6.10
CA GLY A 6 -2.85 13.94 7.38
C GLY A 6 -1.45 13.32 7.22
N ALA A 7 -0.97 12.65 8.28
CA ALA A 7 0.31 11.95 8.23
C ALA A 7 0.12 10.52 7.65
N PRO A 8 1.06 10.01 6.83
CA PRO A 8 0.91 8.71 6.19
C PRO A 8 0.82 7.58 7.21
N LEU A 9 0.08 6.52 6.85
CA LEU A 9 -0.01 5.28 7.63
C LEU A 9 1.25 4.43 7.50
N GLY A 10 1.97 4.57 6.39
CA GLY A 10 3.20 3.85 6.10
C GLY A 10 3.69 4.08 4.67
N TRP A 11 4.60 3.21 4.24
CA TRP A 11 5.18 3.21 2.89
C TRP A 11 4.97 1.86 2.22
N PHE A 12 4.66 1.89 0.93
CA PHE A 12 4.61 0.70 0.11
C PHE A 12 6.03 0.29 -0.31
N HIS A 13 6.35 -0.99 -0.20
CA HIS A 13 7.62 -1.57 -0.64
C HIS A 13 7.38 -2.81 -1.51
N ALA A 14 7.71 -2.72 -2.80
CA ALA A 14 7.35 -3.70 -3.83
C ALA A 14 8.19 -5.00 -3.77
N VAL A 15 8.02 -5.80 -2.71
CA VAL A 15 8.76 -7.06 -2.53
C VAL A 15 8.05 -8.22 -3.21
N LYS A 16 6.74 -8.39 -2.97
CA LYS A 16 5.95 -9.51 -3.53
C LYS A 16 5.00 -9.07 -4.64
N THR A 17 4.38 -7.90 -4.53
CA THR A 17 3.64 -7.27 -5.61
C THR A 17 4.67 -6.64 -6.56
N ARG A 18 5.04 -7.35 -7.64
CA ARG A 18 6.16 -6.97 -8.52
C ARG A 18 5.77 -6.70 -9.97
N ASP A 19 4.52 -6.34 -10.22
CA ASP A 19 4.15 -5.83 -11.55
C ASP A 19 4.79 -4.45 -11.82
N ALA A 20 4.72 -3.99 -13.07
CA ALA A 20 5.34 -2.74 -13.48
C ALA A 20 4.77 -1.53 -12.71
N VAL A 21 3.49 -1.54 -12.36
CA VAL A 21 2.86 -0.44 -11.61
C VAL A 21 3.39 -0.41 -10.19
N ALA A 22 3.46 -1.57 -9.52
CA ALA A 22 3.98 -1.67 -8.17
C ALA A 22 5.43 -1.19 -8.07
N GLN A 23 6.29 -1.51 -9.06
CA GLN A 23 7.67 -1.00 -9.09
C GLN A 23 7.75 0.53 -9.19
N THR A 24 6.84 1.16 -9.95
CA THR A 24 6.80 2.64 -10.03
C THR A 24 6.33 3.31 -8.74
N ARG A 25 5.68 2.54 -7.86
CA ARG A 25 5.12 3.00 -6.59
C ARG A 25 5.96 2.58 -5.38
N ASP A 26 7.07 1.87 -5.59
CA ASP A 26 7.99 1.48 -4.51
C ASP A 26 8.49 2.72 -3.75
N GLY A 27 8.39 2.69 -2.43
CA GLY A 27 8.70 3.81 -1.54
C GLY A 27 7.62 4.89 -1.44
N TRP A 28 6.48 4.78 -2.13
CA TRP A 28 5.41 5.77 -2.02
C TRP A 28 4.65 5.65 -0.70
N PRO A 29 4.26 6.77 -0.07
CA PRO A 29 3.46 6.75 1.14
C PRO A 29 2.01 6.36 0.83
N TYR A 30 1.42 5.51 1.68
CA TYR A 30 -0.01 5.22 1.66
C TYR A 30 -0.72 5.82 2.87
N PHE A 31 -1.98 6.19 2.66
CA PHE A 31 -2.77 6.97 3.61
C PHE A 31 -4.04 6.25 4.05
N GLU A 32 -4.47 5.22 3.32
CA GLU A 32 -5.54 4.30 3.72
C GLU A 32 -5.10 2.86 3.43
N ALA A 33 -5.60 1.92 4.22
CA ALA A 33 -5.37 0.49 4.04
C ALA A 33 -6.60 -0.31 4.51
N ASN A 34 -7.25 -1.02 3.58
CA ASN A 34 -8.46 -1.78 3.83
C ASN A 34 -8.19 -3.28 3.62
N PRO A 35 -8.45 -4.16 4.61
CA PRO A 35 -8.25 -5.60 4.43
C PRO A 35 -9.23 -6.16 3.39
N ARG A 36 -8.73 -7.00 2.48
CA ARG A 36 -9.50 -7.62 1.40
C ARG A 36 -9.58 -9.15 1.49
N GLY A 37 -9.05 -9.74 2.56
CA GLY A 37 -8.99 -11.18 2.77
C GLY A 37 -7.63 -11.75 2.39
N THR A 38 -7.57 -13.05 2.10
CA THR A 38 -6.30 -13.74 1.79
C THR A 38 -6.25 -14.20 0.35
N ASP A 39 -5.05 -14.25 -0.23
CA ASP A 39 -4.81 -14.92 -1.52
C ASP A 39 -4.87 -16.46 -1.40
N GLN A 40 -4.59 -17.15 -2.51
CA GLN A 40 -4.58 -18.63 -2.58
C GLN A 40 -3.53 -19.29 -1.68
N THR A 41 -2.52 -18.54 -1.23
CA THR A 41 -1.47 -18.99 -0.31
C THR A 41 -1.76 -18.66 1.15
N GLY A 42 -2.89 -18.01 1.43
CA GLY A 42 -3.25 -17.53 2.77
C GLY A 42 -2.60 -16.20 3.13
N THR A 43 -1.93 -15.51 2.20
CA THR A 43 -1.30 -14.21 2.46
C THR A 43 -2.38 -13.12 2.54
N MET A 44 -2.39 -12.32 3.61
CA MET A 44 -3.33 -11.21 3.78
C MET A 44 -3.11 -10.12 2.73
N LEU A 45 -4.20 -9.68 2.11
CA LEU A 45 -4.26 -8.63 1.09
C LEU A 45 -4.92 -7.38 1.66
N TYR A 46 -4.40 -6.24 1.22
CA TYR A 46 -4.90 -4.92 1.54
C TYR A 46 -5.08 -4.11 0.27
N GLU A 47 -6.17 -3.36 0.17
CA GLU A 47 -6.23 -2.22 -0.74
C GLU A 47 -5.68 -0.99 -0.04
N ILE A 48 -4.65 -0.40 -0.61
CA ILE A 48 -4.03 0.82 -0.11
C ILE A 48 -4.32 2.00 -1.03
N ARG A 49 -4.48 3.20 -0.46
CA ARG A 49 -4.64 4.44 -1.21
C ARG A 49 -3.41 5.33 -1.07
N PHE A 50 -2.89 5.80 -2.21
CA PHE A 50 -1.75 6.72 -2.26
C PHE A 50 -2.18 8.19 -2.18
N GLY A 51 -1.18 9.08 -2.10
CA GLY A 51 -1.37 10.53 -2.03
C GLY A 51 -2.04 11.14 -3.28
N ASP A 52 -1.91 10.50 -4.43
CA ASP A 52 -2.54 10.88 -5.70
C ASP A 52 -4.01 10.42 -5.82
N GLY A 53 -4.50 9.63 -4.85
CA GLY A 53 -5.85 9.09 -4.85
C GLY A 53 -5.99 7.73 -5.52
N GLU A 54 -4.93 7.21 -6.13
CA GLU A 54 -4.93 5.89 -6.75
C GLU A 54 -4.92 4.79 -5.69
N TRP A 55 -5.62 3.70 -6.02
CA TRP A 55 -5.73 2.51 -5.19
C TRP A 55 -4.90 1.37 -5.76
N MET A 56 -4.34 0.54 -4.89
CA MET A 56 -3.60 -0.64 -5.30
C MET A 56 -3.80 -1.78 -4.31
N LEU A 57 -3.89 -3.00 -4.83
CA LEU A 57 -3.89 -4.21 -4.02
C LEU A 57 -2.44 -4.59 -3.67
N ALA A 58 -2.14 -4.73 -2.39
CA ALA A 58 -0.83 -5.07 -1.86
C ALA A 58 -0.96 -6.23 -0.86
N VAL A 59 0.08 -7.05 -0.78
CA VAL A 59 0.20 -8.03 0.31
C VAL A 59 0.73 -7.34 1.57
N GLU A 60 0.44 -7.90 2.73
CA GLU A 60 0.90 -7.35 4.02
C GLU A 60 2.41 -7.12 4.09
N SER A 61 3.22 -8.04 3.52
CA SER A 61 4.68 -7.94 3.54
C SER A 61 5.24 -6.74 2.77
N ASP A 62 4.44 -6.12 1.93
CA ASP A 62 4.81 -4.95 1.14
C ASP A 62 4.43 -3.64 1.84
N LEU A 63 3.86 -3.70 3.05
CA LEU A 63 3.39 -2.53 3.81
C LEU A 63 4.29 -2.25 5.01
N LEU A 64 5.13 -1.22 4.89
CA LEU A 64 5.96 -0.73 5.98
C LEU A 64 5.17 0.27 6.81
N ARG A 65 4.59 -0.16 7.93
CA ARG A 65 3.80 0.71 8.81
C ARG A 65 4.69 1.74 9.50
N ARG A 66 4.17 2.96 9.66
CA ARG A 66 4.79 3.93 10.56
C ARG A 66 4.66 3.42 11.99
N GLU A 67 5.76 3.31 12.72
CA GLU A 67 5.70 3.02 14.15
C GLU A 67 5.00 4.18 14.89
N SER A 68 4.30 3.84 15.97
CA SER A 68 3.42 4.76 16.71
C SER A 68 4.19 5.62 17.68
#